data_AF-A0A3A9E0T4-F1
#
_entry.id   AF-A0A3A9E0T4-F1
#
_cell.length_a   1.000
_cell.length_b   1.000
_cell.length_c   1.000
_cell.angle_alpha   90.00
_cell.angle_beta   90.00
_cell.angle_gamma   90.00
#
_symmetry.space_group_name_H-M   'P 1'
#
loop_
_entity.id
_entity.type
_entity.pdbx_description
1 polymer ?
#
loop_
_entity_poly.entity_id
_entity_poly.type
_entity_poly.pdbx_seq_one_letter_code
_entity_poly.pdbx_strand_id
1 'polypeptide(L)'
;MSEEVSKTSRILSVYHLFLNCQEVSYQELKQQFEVSEKTSLRDIHLLERAGVLETQYDRNIRAFYPVNLELRSVAAEENQTRRKYLEKIRRLCVLMARMAEEDDCDGMDKRDLYREVLPGISDRTRQRDFQELKKLGYYAWYSREWPGEPGRWYYEIPSAYGLKTMPKTGW
;
A
#
# COMPACT_ATOMS: atom_id res chain seq x y z
N MET A 1 -24.24 7.07 4.94
CA MET A 1 -24.01 6.51 3.60
C MET A 1 -22.59 5.98 3.57
N SER A 2 -22.37 4.72 3.18
CA SER A 2 -21.03 4.13 3.12
C SER A 2 -20.29 4.78 1.94
N GLU A 3 -19.20 5.52 2.20
CA GLU A 3 -18.34 6.02 1.13
C GLU A 3 -17.72 4.83 0.39
N GLU A 4 -17.89 4.81 -0.92
CA GLU A 4 -17.35 3.72 -1.75
C GLU A 4 -15.83 3.78 -1.75
N VAL A 5 -15.17 2.70 -1.29
CA VAL A 5 -13.71 2.60 -1.30
C VAL A 5 -13.22 2.72 -2.73
N SER A 6 -12.36 3.70 -2.99
CA SER A 6 -11.83 3.92 -4.34
C SER A 6 -11.08 2.67 -4.84
N LYS A 7 -11.07 2.43 -6.15
CA LYS A 7 -10.33 1.32 -6.75
C LYS A 7 -8.86 1.28 -6.28
N THR A 8 -8.18 2.42 -6.26
CA THR A 8 -6.78 2.51 -5.82
C THR A 8 -6.65 2.13 -4.36
N SER A 9 -7.53 2.66 -3.50
CA SER A 9 -7.53 2.34 -2.07
C SER A 9 -7.72 0.84 -1.83
N ARG A 10 -8.64 0.21 -2.58
CA ARG A 10 -8.87 -1.24 -2.50
C ARG A 10 -7.64 -2.04 -2.92
N ILE A 11 -7.02 -1.72 -4.05
CA ILE A 11 -5.80 -2.41 -4.52
C ILE A 11 -4.67 -2.31 -3.50
N LEU A 12 -4.44 -1.13 -2.93
CA LEU A 12 -3.42 -0.94 -1.90
C LEU A 12 -3.76 -1.68 -0.62
N SER A 13 -5.05 -1.76 -0.26
CA SER A 13 -5.48 -2.56 0.88
C SER A 13 -5.27 -4.06 0.65
N VAL A 14 -5.44 -4.56 -0.59
CA VAL A 14 -5.09 -5.94 -0.94
C VAL A 14 -3.58 -6.15 -0.78
N TYR A 15 -2.75 -5.21 -1.22
CA TYR A 15 -1.30 -5.28 -1.02
C TYR A 15 -0.92 -5.29 0.47
N HIS A 16 -1.58 -4.46 1.28
CA HIS A 16 -1.41 -4.43 2.74
C HIS A 16 -1.64 -5.81 3.38
N LEU A 17 -2.62 -6.58 2.92
CA LEU A 17 -2.82 -7.95 3.39
C LEU A 17 -1.61 -8.82 3.07
N PHE A 18 -1.11 -8.78 1.84
CA PHE A 18 0.07 -9.58 1.47
C PHE A 18 1.36 -9.17 2.20
N LEU A 19 1.47 -7.91 2.64
CA LEU A 19 2.58 -7.48 3.50
C LEU A 19 2.52 -8.10 4.90
N ASN A 20 1.32 -8.42 5.40
CA ASN A 20 1.10 -8.74 6.81
C ASN A 20 0.53 -10.16 7.06
N CYS A 21 0.15 -10.88 6.00
CA CYS A 21 -0.47 -12.19 6.07
C CYS A 21 0.33 -13.19 5.23
N GLN A 22 0.47 -14.42 5.74
CA GLN A 22 1.13 -15.52 5.02
C GLN A 22 0.27 -16.03 3.85
N GLU A 23 -1.05 -15.90 3.97
CA GLU A 23 -2.00 -16.26 2.93
C GLU A 23 -3.17 -15.27 2.94
N VAL A 24 -3.79 -15.09 1.78
CA VAL A 24 -4.96 -14.23 1.61
C VAL A 24 -6.02 -14.99 0.81
N SER A 25 -7.16 -15.27 1.43
CA SER A 25 -8.27 -16.00 0.84
C SER A 25 -9.29 -15.08 0.15
N TYR A 26 -10.07 -15.63 -0.78
CA TYR A 26 -11.21 -14.90 -1.34
C TYR A 26 -12.24 -14.50 -0.28
N GLN A 27 -12.38 -15.31 0.78
CA GLN A 27 -13.30 -15.03 1.86
C GLN A 27 -12.88 -13.77 2.61
N GLU A 28 -11.60 -13.62 2.95
CA GLU A 28 -11.08 -12.41 3.58
C GLU A 28 -11.27 -11.18 2.68
N LEU A 29 -10.91 -11.28 1.40
CA LEU A 29 -11.10 -10.19 0.44
C LEU A 29 -12.57 -9.78 0.32
N LYS A 30 -13.50 -10.74 0.32
CA LYS A 30 -14.95 -10.47 0.29
C LYS A 30 -15.43 -9.83 1.59
N GLN A 31 -14.99 -10.33 2.74
CA GLN A 31 -15.40 -9.81 4.06
C GLN A 31 -14.88 -8.39 4.30
N GLN A 32 -13.71 -8.07 3.76
CA GLN A 32 -13.04 -6.80 3.94
C GLN A 32 -13.47 -5.74 2.92
N PHE A 33 -13.64 -6.11 1.65
CA PHE A 33 -13.86 -5.16 0.56
C PHE A 33 -15.22 -5.28 -0.12
N GLU A 34 -16.03 -6.28 0.24
CA GLU A 34 -17.34 -6.56 -0.37
C GLU A 34 -17.28 -6.76 -1.89
N VAL A 35 -16.16 -7.29 -2.41
CA VAL A 35 -15.95 -7.52 -3.86
C VAL A 35 -16.09 -8.98 -4.26
N SER A 36 -16.34 -9.20 -5.56
CA SER A 36 -16.34 -10.54 -6.16
C SER A 36 -14.93 -11.10 -6.33
N GLU A 37 -14.81 -12.43 -6.40
CA GLU A 37 -13.55 -13.14 -6.68
C GLU A 37 -12.89 -12.63 -7.97
N LYS A 38 -13.69 -12.30 -8.99
CA LYS A 38 -13.21 -11.72 -10.26
C LYS A 38 -12.56 -10.36 -10.07
N THR A 39 -13.10 -9.51 -9.21
CA THR A 39 -12.51 -8.21 -8.89
C THR A 39 -11.26 -8.38 -8.05
N SER A 40 -11.29 -9.26 -7.05
CA SER A 40 -10.11 -9.62 -6.26
C SER A 40 -8.94 -10.06 -7.14
N LEU A 41 -9.17 -11.00 -8.07
CA LEU A 41 -8.16 -11.46 -9.03
C LEU A 41 -7.59 -10.33 -9.88
N ARG A 42 -8.42 -9.39 -10.32
CA ARG A 42 -7.97 -8.24 -11.11
C ARG A 42 -7.09 -7.30 -10.31
N ASP A 43 -7.39 -7.10 -9.03
CA ASP A 43 -6.60 -6.24 -8.16
C ASP A 43 -5.26 -6.90 -7.82
N ILE A 44 -5.25 -8.21 -7.50
CA ILE A 44 -4.02 -9.00 -7.30
C ILE A 44 -3.16 -8.95 -8.57
N HIS A 45 -3.74 -9.22 -9.74
CA HIS A 45 -2.99 -9.20 -10.98
C HIS A 45 -2.44 -7.80 -11.32
N LEU A 46 -3.10 -6.72 -10.88
CA LEU A 46 -2.57 -5.38 -11.06
C LEU A 46 -1.32 -5.15 -10.21
N LEU A 47 -1.26 -5.69 -8.99
CA LEU A 47 -0.08 -5.66 -8.13
C LEU A 47 1.07 -6.46 -8.76
N GLU A 48 0.78 -7.64 -9.33
CA GLU A 48 1.76 -8.42 -10.09
C GLU A 48 2.31 -7.65 -11.28
N ARG A 49 1.43 -7.02 -12.06
CA ARG A 49 1.84 -6.18 -13.20
C ARG A 49 2.58 -4.91 -12.78
N ALA A 50 2.33 -4.38 -11.59
CA ALA A 50 3.10 -3.26 -11.03
C ALA A 50 4.50 -3.72 -10.54
N GLY A 51 4.75 -5.04 -10.52
CA GLY A 51 6.03 -5.63 -10.14
C GLY A 51 6.30 -5.51 -8.64
N VAL A 52 5.25 -5.54 -7.81
CA VAL A 52 5.36 -5.41 -6.34
C VAL A 52 4.94 -6.67 -5.59
N LEU A 53 4.41 -7.67 -6.31
CA LEU A 53 3.88 -8.89 -5.73
C LEU A 53 4.02 -10.02 -6.75
N GLU A 54 4.37 -11.21 -6.29
CA GLU A 54 4.15 -12.45 -7.03
C GLU A 54 3.36 -13.40 -6.13
N THR A 55 2.28 -13.97 -6.66
CA THR A 55 1.42 -14.88 -5.89
C THR A 55 1.35 -16.27 -6.49
N GLN A 56 1.13 -17.25 -5.62
CA GLN A 56 0.70 -18.59 -6.00
C GLN A 56 -0.68 -18.86 -5.42
N TYR A 57 -1.58 -19.38 -6.25
CA TYR A 57 -2.94 -19.74 -5.83
C TYR A 57 -3.03 -21.24 -5.50
N ASP A 58 -3.45 -21.56 -4.28
CA ASP A 58 -3.79 -22.92 -3.87
C ASP A 58 -5.31 -23.15 -4.03
N ARG A 59 -5.67 -24.13 -4.84
CA ARG A 59 -7.07 -24.47 -5.14
C ARG A 59 -7.78 -25.20 -3.99
N ASN A 60 -7.05 -25.95 -3.17
CA ASN A 60 -7.62 -26.78 -2.11
C ASN A 60 -8.17 -25.91 -0.99
N ILE A 61 -7.40 -24.92 -0.58
CA ILE A 61 -7.79 -23.98 0.48
C ILE A 61 -8.34 -22.64 -0.07
N ARG A 62 -8.26 -22.43 -1.39
CA ARG A 62 -8.77 -21.25 -2.10
C ARG A 62 -8.15 -19.94 -1.60
N ALA A 63 -6.83 -19.95 -1.44
CA ALA A 63 -6.06 -18.81 -0.96
C ALA A 63 -4.82 -18.53 -1.83
N PHE A 64 -4.31 -17.32 -1.71
CA PHE A 64 -3.10 -16.85 -2.39
C PHE A 64 -1.97 -16.74 -1.37
N TYR A 65 -0.79 -17.21 -1.77
CA TYR A 65 0.45 -17.07 -1.03
C TYR A 65 1.36 -16.04 -1.73
N PRO A 66 1.97 -15.09 -1.00
CA PRO A 66 3.03 -14.27 -1.56
C PRO A 66 4.28 -15.14 -1.76
N VAL A 67 4.63 -15.41 -3.01
CA VAL A 67 5.87 -16.12 -3.37
C VAL A 67 7.06 -15.19 -3.23
N ASN A 68 6.88 -13.93 -3.62
CA ASN A 68 7.90 -12.90 -3.54
C ASN A 68 7.26 -11.51 -3.40
N LEU A 69 7.83 -10.68 -2.50
CA LEU A 69 7.47 -9.27 -2.30
C LEU A 69 8.57 -8.31 -2.79
N GLU A 70 9.70 -8.83 -3.28
CA GLU A 70 10.77 -8.06 -3.88
C GLU A 70 10.32 -7.35 -5.15
N LEU A 71 10.87 -6.15 -5.33
CA LEU A 71 10.53 -5.27 -6.42
C LEU A 71 11.06 -5.77 -7.77
N ARG A 72 10.15 -6.06 -8.69
CA ARG A 72 10.44 -6.42 -10.10
C ARG A 72 10.16 -5.26 -11.04
N SER A 73 10.53 -5.37 -12.32
CA SER A 73 10.15 -4.36 -13.31
C SER A 73 8.62 -4.29 -13.49
N VAL A 74 8.07 -3.09 -13.67
CA VAL A 74 6.67 -2.91 -14.09
C VAL A 74 6.47 -3.62 -15.44
N ALA A 75 5.37 -4.35 -15.58
CA ALA A 75 5.02 -5.04 -16.81
C ALA A 75 4.90 -4.07 -17.99
N ALA A 76 5.30 -4.52 -19.17
CA ALA A 76 5.12 -3.75 -20.40
C ALA A 76 3.63 -3.39 -20.60
N GLU A 77 3.38 -2.13 -20.92
CA GLU A 77 2.04 -1.60 -21.16
C GLU A 77 2.14 -0.49 -22.20
N GLU A 78 1.53 -0.73 -23.36
CA GLU A 78 1.55 0.18 -24.51
C GLU A 78 0.69 1.42 -24.22
N ASN A 79 -0.41 1.25 -23.49
CA ASN A 79 -1.28 2.36 -23.15
C ASN A 79 -0.64 3.24 -22.07
N GLN A 80 -0.25 4.46 -22.44
CA GLN A 80 0.44 5.40 -21.55
C GLN A 80 -0.33 5.68 -20.24
N THR A 81 -1.65 5.78 -20.29
CA THR A 81 -2.48 6.02 -19.10
C THR A 81 -2.44 4.83 -18.14
N ARG A 82 -2.54 3.60 -18.68
CA ARG A 82 -2.42 2.38 -17.87
C ARG A 82 -1.02 2.21 -17.31
N ARG A 83 0.02 2.54 -18.09
CA ARG A 83 1.41 2.50 -17.63
C ARG A 83 1.64 3.46 -16.47
N LYS A 84 1.21 4.72 -16.59
CA LYS A 84 1.27 5.71 -15.50
C LYS A 84 0.49 5.25 -14.26
N TYR A 85 -0.60 4.53 -14.44
CA TYR A 85 -1.35 3.96 -13.33
C TYR A 85 -0.59 2.84 -12.63
N LEU A 86 0.04 1.91 -13.36
CA LEU A 86 0.91 0.88 -12.79
C LEU A 86 2.10 1.50 -12.05
N GLU A 87 2.73 2.53 -12.61
CA GLU A 87 3.80 3.30 -11.96
C GLU A 87 3.30 3.95 -10.66
N LYS A 88 2.07 4.51 -10.64
CA LYS A 88 1.45 5.02 -9.40
C LYS A 88 1.27 3.92 -8.36
N ILE A 89 0.70 2.78 -8.74
CA ILE A 89 0.47 1.65 -7.81
C ILE A 89 1.80 1.19 -7.22
N ARG A 90 2.83 1.02 -8.07
CA ARG A 90 4.18 0.66 -7.64
C ARG A 90 4.71 1.63 -6.59
N ARG A 91 4.71 2.94 -6.86
CA ARG A 91 5.23 3.94 -5.91
C ARG A 91 4.56 3.84 -4.54
N LEU A 92 3.23 3.70 -4.53
CA LEU A 92 2.46 3.62 -3.29
C LEU A 92 2.76 2.34 -2.51
N CYS A 93 2.88 1.20 -3.18
CA CYS A 93 3.24 -0.07 -2.56
C CYS A 93 4.68 -0.06 -1.99
N VAL A 94 5.64 0.52 -2.73
CA VAL A 94 7.02 0.70 -2.25
C VAL A 94 7.05 1.52 -0.96
N LEU A 95 6.29 2.62 -0.91
CA LEU A 95 6.21 3.44 0.28
C LEU A 95 5.56 2.70 1.45
N MET A 96 4.49 1.93 1.21
CA MET A 96 3.84 1.16 2.27
C MET A 96 4.80 0.16 2.92
N ALA A 97 5.56 -0.61 2.12
CA ALA A 97 6.54 -1.55 2.64
C ALA A 97 7.66 -0.84 3.42
N ARG A 98 8.20 0.23 2.85
CA ARG A 98 9.31 0.99 3.46
C ARG A 98 8.89 1.74 4.71
N MET A 99 7.68 2.29 4.79
CA MET A 99 7.18 2.89 6.02
C MET A 99 7.04 1.87 7.16
N ALA A 100 6.67 0.62 6.85
CA ALA A 100 6.60 -0.44 7.85
C ALA A 100 8.00 -0.81 8.38
N GLU A 101 9.01 -0.85 7.52
CA GLU A 101 10.40 -1.12 7.93
C GLU A 101 11.00 0.03 8.76
N GLU A 102 10.68 1.28 8.46
CA GLU A 102 11.20 2.46 9.19
C GLU A 102 10.51 2.67 10.54
N ASP A 103 9.26 2.23 10.69
CA ASP A 103 8.57 2.28 12.00
C ASP A 103 9.32 1.45 13.06
N ASP A 104 10.00 0.40 12.63
CA ASP A 104 10.83 -0.46 13.49
C ASP A 104 12.21 0.14 13.82
N CYS A 105 12.65 1.22 13.16
CA CYS A 105 14.03 1.71 13.17
C CYS A 105 14.14 3.24 13.21
N ASP A 106 13.85 3.88 14.36
CA ASP A 106 14.08 5.33 14.60
C ASP A 106 13.75 6.20 13.37
N GLY A 107 12.50 6.08 12.90
CA GLY A 107 12.06 6.36 11.53
C GLY A 107 12.70 7.54 10.80
N MET A 108 13.10 7.28 9.55
CA MET A 108 13.62 8.29 8.62
C MET A 108 12.61 9.42 8.34
N ASP A 109 13.11 10.62 8.04
CA ASP A 109 12.28 11.70 7.49
C ASP A 109 11.55 11.27 6.22
N LYS A 110 10.23 11.42 6.19
CA LYS A 110 9.38 10.96 5.08
C LYS A 110 9.75 11.54 3.71
N ARG A 111 10.35 12.73 3.66
CA ARG A 111 10.85 13.33 2.41
C ARG A 111 12.11 12.62 1.98
N ASP A 112 13.01 12.34 2.91
CA ASP A 112 14.27 11.68 2.62
C ASP A 112 14.04 10.20 2.28
N LEU A 113 13.14 9.50 3.00
CA LEU A 113 12.63 8.16 2.65
C LEU A 113 12.13 8.13 1.21
N TYR A 114 11.25 9.07 0.85
CA TYR A 114 10.69 9.13 -0.50
C TYR A 114 11.75 9.38 -1.57
N ARG A 115 12.74 10.23 -1.29
CA ARG A 115 13.84 10.53 -2.24
C ARG A 115 14.77 9.35 -2.43
N GLU A 116 14.99 8.56 -1.38
CA GLU A 116 15.78 7.33 -1.43
C GLU A 116 15.07 6.26 -2.27
N VAL A 117 13.82 5.96 -1.93
CA VAL A 117 13.10 4.81 -2.50
C VAL A 117 12.53 5.11 -3.90
N LEU A 118 12.29 6.39 -4.22
CA LEU A 118 11.65 6.84 -5.45
C LEU A 118 12.38 8.08 -6.02
N PRO A 119 13.65 7.95 -6.41
CA PRO A 119 14.46 9.08 -6.87
C PRO A 119 13.89 9.70 -8.15
N GLY A 120 14.03 11.02 -8.28
CA GLY A 120 13.60 11.77 -9.47
C GLY A 120 12.10 12.07 -9.54
N ILE A 121 11.30 11.65 -8.56
CA ILE A 121 9.88 11.98 -8.51
C ILE A 121 9.66 13.35 -7.83
N SER A 122 8.80 14.19 -8.42
CA SER A 122 8.55 15.55 -7.94
C SER A 122 7.91 15.60 -6.54
N ASP A 123 8.19 16.67 -5.80
CA ASP A 123 7.57 16.92 -4.49
C ASP A 123 6.04 16.99 -4.55
N ARG A 124 5.48 17.50 -5.65
CA ARG A 124 4.01 17.53 -5.85
C ARG A 124 3.43 16.12 -5.93
N THR A 125 4.13 15.20 -6.61
CA THR A 125 3.72 13.80 -6.68
C THR A 125 3.86 13.12 -5.32
N ARG A 126 4.97 13.36 -4.60
CA ARG A 126 5.18 12.89 -3.24
C ARG A 126 4.04 13.27 -2.30
N GLN A 127 3.65 14.55 -2.29
CA GLN A 127 2.54 15.01 -1.46
C GLN A 127 1.24 14.28 -1.79
N ARG A 128 0.95 14.09 -3.09
CA ARG A 128 -0.25 13.34 -3.52
C ARG A 128 -0.21 11.88 -3.08
N ASP A 129 0.97 11.26 -3.10
CA ASP A 129 1.12 9.86 -2.69
C ASP A 129 0.85 9.69 -1.20
N PHE A 130 1.47 10.52 -0.35
CA PHE A 130 1.18 10.50 1.09
C PHE A 130 -0.28 10.82 1.39
N GLN A 131 -0.94 11.69 0.63
CA GLN A 131 -2.38 11.94 0.80
C GLN A 131 -3.23 10.72 0.41
N GLU A 132 -2.81 9.94 -0.59
CA GLU A 132 -3.50 8.70 -0.94
C GLU A 132 -3.32 7.64 0.16
N LEU A 133 -2.10 7.49 0.68
CA LEU A 133 -1.78 6.58 1.78
C LEU A 133 -2.52 6.97 3.07
N LYS A 134 -2.65 8.27 3.35
CA LYS A 134 -3.42 8.78 4.49
C LYS A 134 -4.86 8.27 4.52
N LYS A 135 -5.50 8.16 3.35
CA LYS A 135 -6.87 7.61 3.24
C LYS A 135 -6.96 6.16 3.67
N LEU A 136 -5.84 5.43 3.64
CA LEU A 136 -5.73 4.03 4.05
C LEU A 136 -5.37 3.87 5.53
N GLY A 137 -5.16 4.97 6.25
CA GLY A 137 -4.67 4.93 7.62
C GLY A 137 -3.15 4.90 7.75
N TYR A 138 -2.41 5.10 6.64
CA TYR A 138 -0.96 5.25 6.68
C TYR A 138 -0.59 6.70 6.98
N TYR A 139 -0.07 6.96 8.19
CA TYR A 139 0.33 8.31 8.61
C TYR A 139 1.84 8.42 8.78
N ALA A 140 2.33 9.65 8.63
CA ALA A 140 3.72 10.02 8.89
C ALA A 140 3.73 11.40 9.55
N TRP A 141 4.15 11.48 10.80
CA TRP A 141 4.21 12.72 11.57
C TRP A 141 5.56 12.88 12.27
N TYR A 142 5.90 14.14 12.52
CA TYR A 142 7.08 14.51 13.27
C TYR A 142 6.65 14.84 14.68
N SER A 143 7.31 14.22 15.66
CA SER A 143 7.11 14.58 17.07
C SER A 143 8.46 14.93 17.69
N ARG A 144 8.43 15.93 18.57
CA ARG A 144 9.56 16.26 19.44
C ARG A 144 9.12 15.95 20.86
N GLU A 145 9.66 14.89 21.44
CA GLU A 145 9.31 14.46 22.79
C GLU A 145 9.78 15.46 23.85
N TRP A 146 10.98 16.04 23.67
CA TRP A 146 11.58 16.96 24.65
C TRP A 146 12.13 18.26 24.02
N PRO A 147 11.96 19.42 24.69
CA PRO A 147 12.58 20.67 24.26
C PRO A 147 14.11 20.56 24.27
N GLY A 148 14.75 20.76 23.12
CA GLY A 148 16.22 20.74 22.98
C GLY A 148 16.76 19.51 22.26
N GLU A 149 15.96 18.45 22.08
CA GLU A 149 16.34 17.28 21.30
C GLU A 149 15.85 17.39 19.84
N PRO A 150 16.58 16.80 18.87
CA PRO A 150 16.05 16.58 17.54
C PRO A 150 14.83 15.66 17.65
N GLY A 151 13.67 16.14 17.23
CA GLY A 151 12.48 15.30 17.13
C GLY A 151 12.66 14.22 16.06
N ARG A 152 11.77 13.23 16.09
CA ARG A 152 11.81 12.03 15.25
C ARG A 152 10.57 11.94 14.39
N TRP A 153 10.68 11.20 13.29
CA TRP A 153 9.54 10.83 12.49
C TRP A 153 8.98 9.50 12.97
N TYR A 154 7.65 9.41 12.96
CA TYR A 154 6.91 8.22 13.31
C TYR A 154 5.97 7.89 12.16
N TYR A 155 5.75 6.59 11.98
CA TYR A 155 4.81 6.06 11.01
C TYR A 155 3.67 5.37 11.74
N GLU A 156 2.46 5.43 11.18
CA GLU A 156 1.33 4.64 11.67
C GLU A 156 0.89 3.78 10.52
N ILE A 157 0.97 2.47 10.73
CA ILE A 157 0.60 1.47 9.74
C ILE A 157 -0.69 0.81 10.24
N PRO A 158 -1.77 0.79 9.43
CA PRO A 158 -3.02 0.17 9.83
C PRO A 158 -2.83 -1.34 10.05
N SER A 159 -3.58 -1.95 10.97
CA SER A 159 -3.57 -3.41 11.09
C SER A 159 -4.15 -4.10 9.85
N ALA A 160 -3.72 -5.33 9.55
CA ALA A 160 -4.19 -6.10 8.39
C ALA A 160 -5.73 -6.28 8.35
N TYR A 161 -6.39 -6.21 9.51
CA TYR A 161 -7.85 -6.36 9.64
C TYR A 161 -8.58 -5.02 9.85
N GLY A 162 -7.85 -3.89 9.78
CA GLY A 162 -8.30 -2.55 10.16
C GLY A 162 -9.15 -1.80 9.13
N LEU A 163 -9.65 -2.44 8.08
CA LEU A 163 -10.40 -1.71 7.03
C LEU A 163 -11.76 -1.20 7.51
N LYS A 164 -12.32 -1.78 8.58
CA LYS A 164 -13.50 -1.24 9.30
C LYS A 164 -13.15 -0.05 10.21
N THR A 165 -11.88 0.17 10.53
CA THR A 165 -11.37 1.25 11.39
C THR A 165 -10.64 2.35 10.63
N MET A 166 -10.54 2.27 9.29
CA MET A 166 -10.22 3.46 8.49
C MET A 166 -11.25 4.53 8.84
N PRO A 167 -10.83 5.73 9.29
CA PRO A 167 -11.78 6.76 9.63
C PRO A 167 -12.64 7.03 8.41
N LYS A 168 -13.97 6.93 8.60
CA LYS A 168 -14.91 7.68 7.76
C LYS A 168 -14.56 9.13 8.01
N THR A 169 -13.56 9.66 7.31
CA THR A 169 -13.20 11.07 7.44
C THR A 169 -14.35 11.87 6.84
N GLY A 170 -15.35 12.10 7.68
CA GLY A 170 -16.28 13.19 7.51
C GLY A 170 -15.45 14.48 7.44
N TRP A 171 -15.62 15.18 6.34
CA TRP A 171 -15.40 16.61 6.30
C TRP A 171 -16.58 17.30 6.97
#